data_AF-A0A6A4ZIY4-F1
#
_entry.id   AF-A0A6A4ZIY4-F1
#
_cell.length_a   1.000
_cell.length_b   1.000
_cell.length_c   1.000
_cell.angle_alpha   90.00
_cell.angle_beta   90.00
_cell.angle_gamma   90.00
#
_symmetry.space_group_name_H-M   'P 1'
#
loop_
_entity.id
_entity.type
_entity.pdbx_description
1 polymer ?
#
loop_
_entity_poly.entity_id
_entity_poly.type
_entity_poly.pdbx_seq_one_letter_code
_entity_poly.pdbx_strand_id
1 'polypeptide(L)'
;MATPPLPSSWLESTDYVSRFRLLEAANLTSVPAVRSPAPASVVERLTALTLKWEDLSSLAQRALLWDMGFVRLNDGSTTLQQVYTRCSLGTSTPAGATMENLMVSKDAFLATDQSTTVIKCSSGSALYVRQNISNGVNLDVAANCAVAPTNPSKSSHSSMWAQDGLPPTDVPFPVIMRHQWNSTDGPPFLIFAVHTVPEKYDGEWPWGTCPTKQP
;
A
#
# COMPACT_ATOMS: atom_id res chain seq x y z
N MET A 1 -15.91 -29.43 -13.30
CA MET A 1 -16.03 -27.99 -13.60
C MET A 1 -15.35 -27.25 -12.48
N ALA A 2 -14.19 -26.64 -12.74
CA ALA A 2 -13.50 -25.83 -11.75
C ALA A 2 -14.29 -24.52 -11.58
N THR A 3 -14.64 -24.20 -10.33
CA THR A 3 -15.20 -22.90 -9.96
C THR A 3 -14.24 -21.82 -10.47
N PRO A 4 -14.71 -20.78 -11.19
CA PRO A 4 -13.85 -19.66 -11.54
C PRO A 4 -13.26 -19.09 -10.23
N PRO A 5 -11.96 -18.79 -10.16
CA PRO A 5 -11.42 -18.11 -8.99
C PRO A 5 -12.18 -16.78 -8.86
N LEU A 6 -12.86 -16.59 -7.73
CA LEU A 6 -13.44 -15.30 -7.38
C LEU A 6 -12.33 -14.24 -7.56
N PRO A 7 -12.55 -13.15 -8.32
CA PRO A 7 -11.61 -12.04 -8.29
C PRO A 7 -11.42 -11.67 -6.83
N SER A 8 -10.18 -11.65 -6.35
CA SER A 8 -9.94 -11.33 -4.94
C SER A 8 -10.60 -9.98 -4.68
N SER A 9 -11.41 -9.87 -3.63
CA SER A 9 -12.03 -8.62 -3.20
C SER A 9 -11.01 -7.50 -2.90
N TRP A 10 -9.72 -7.81 -3.04
CA TRP A 10 -8.56 -7.01 -2.74
C TRP A 10 -7.88 -6.40 -3.97
N LEU A 11 -8.19 -6.85 -5.20
CA LEU A 11 -7.48 -6.41 -6.42
C LEU A 11 -7.31 -4.89 -6.51
N GLU A 12 -8.37 -4.16 -6.19
CA GLU A 12 -8.39 -2.69 -6.20
C GLU A 12 -8.94 -2.12 -4.87
N SER A 13 -8.61 -2.75 -3.74
CA SER A 13 -9.04 -2.30 -2.42
C SER A 13 -7.85 -2.09 -1.49
N THR A 14 -7.91 -1.05 -0.67
CA THR A 14 -6.98 -0.87 0.45
C THR A 14 -7.68 -1.00 1.80
N ASP A 15 -8.78 -1.74 1.89
CA ASP A 15 -9.42 -2.09 3.17
C ASP A 15 -8.61 -3.15 3.92
N TYR A 16 -7.39 -2.78 4.31
CA TYR A 16 -6.52 -3.66 5.05
C TYR A 16 -7.03 -3.92 6.46
N VAL A 17 -7.89 -3.05 7.02
CA VAL A 17 -8.54 -3.31 8.31
C VAL A 17 -9.39 -4.57 8.23
N SER A 18 -10.29 -4.66 7.24
CA SER A 18 -11.09 -5.87 7.02
C SER A 18 -10.20 -7.07 6.67
N ARG A 19 -9.17 -6.88 5.85
CA ARG A 19 -8.23 -7.96 5.52
C ARG A 19 -7.52 -8.52 6.76
N PHE A 20 -7.00 -7.68 7.64
CA PHE A 20 -6.34 -8.11 8.87
C PHE A 20 -7.31 -8.81 9.83
N ARG A 21 -8.57 -8.35 9.91
CA ARG A 21 -9.61 -9.05 10.69
C ARG A 21 -9.91 -10.46 10.15
N LEU A 22 -9.96 -10.63 8.82
CA LEU A 22 -10.14 -11.96 8.22
C LEU A 22 -8.94 -12.88 8.49
N LEU A 23 -7.72 -12.34 8.40
CA LEU A 23 -6.49 -13.07 8.72
C LEU A 23 -6.44 -13.49 10.20
N GLU A 24 -6.97 -12.66 11.10
CA GLU A 24 -7.07 -12.94 12.53
C GLU A 24 -8.13 -14.02 12.80
N ALA A 25 -9.31 -13.91 12.19
CA ALA A 25 -10.35 -14.94 12.28
C ALA A 25 -9.91 -16.31 11.71
N ALA A 26 -8.98 -16.30 10.74
CA ALA A 26 -8.36 -17.50 10.20
C ALA A 26 -7.29 -18.12 11.13
N ASN A 27 -7.01 -17.52 12.29
CA ASN A 27 -6.03 -17.98 13.28
C ASN A 27 -4.63 -18.22 12.68
N LEU A 28 -4.15 -17.31 11.83
CA LEU A 28 -2.77 -17.40 11.33
C LEU A 28 -1.78 -17.22 12.49
N THR A 29 -1.09 -18.30 12.84
CA THR A 29 -0.25 -18.40 14.05
C THR A 29 1.13 -17.77 13.90
N SER A 30 1.52 -17.30 12.70
CA SER A 30 2.88 -16.81 12.40
C SER A 30 2.88 -15.41 11.81
N VAL A 31 2.21 -14.45 12.46
CA VAL A 31 2.29 -13.03 12.07
C VAL A 31 3.42 -12.34 12.84
N PRO A 32 4.47 -11.84 12.15
CA PRO A 32 5.55 -11.12 12.83
C PRO A 32 5.03 -9.93 13.63
N ALA A 33 5.57 -9.75 14.83
CA ALA A 33 5.28 -8.62 15.70
C ALA A 33 5.59 -7.29 14.99
N VAL A 34 4.78 -6.26 15.26
CA VAL A 34 5.07 -4.91 14.78
C VAL A 34 6.28 -4.37 15.54
N ARG A 35 7.37 -4.09 14.82
CA ARG A 35 8.63 -3.61 15.41
C ARG A 35 8.66 -2.09 15.62
N SER A 36 7.72 -1.37 15.05
CA SER A 36 7.59 0.09 15.20
C SER A 36 6.95 0.43 16.54
N PRO A 37 7.47 1.42 17.29
CA PRO A 37 6.76 1.93 18.46
C PRO A 37 5.44 2.57 18.04
N ALA A 38 4.42 2.48 18.90
CA ALA A 38 3.13 3.12 18.66
C ALA A 38 3.29 4.66 18.61
N PRO A 39 2.85 5.33 17.53
CA PRO A 39 2.80 6.79 17.49
C PRO A 39 1.97 7.37 18.65
N ALA A 40 2.29 8.60 19.07
CA ALA A 40 1.63 9.24 20.21
C ALA A 40 0.10 9.32 20.06
N SER A 41 -0.40 9.63 18.85
CA SER A 41 -1.83 9.67 18.55
C SER A 41 -2.50 8.29 18.64
N VAL A 42 -1.78 7.21 18.33
CA VAL A 42 -2.25 5.83 18.52
C VAL A 42 -2.38 5.52 20.00
N VAL A 43 -1.36 5.89 20.80
CA VAL A 43 -1.39 5.71 22.27
C VAL A 43 -2.54 6.49 22.90
N GLU A 44 -2.77 7.73 22.47
CA GLU A 44 -3.88 8.57 22.93
C GLU A 44 -5.24 7.92 22.64
N ARG A 45 -5.44 7.44 21.39
CA ARG A 45 -6.68 6.76 20.98
C ARG A 45 -6.93 5.50 21.80
N LEU A 46 -5.90 4.70 22.07
CA LEU A 46 -6.02 3.50 22.89
C LEU A 46 -6.30 3.82 24.35
N THR A 47 -5.63 4.83 24.91
CA THR A 47 -5.84 5.29 26.29
C THR A 47 -7.27 5.74 26.53
N ALA A 48 -7.86 6.45 25.56
CA ALA A 48 -9.28 6.86 25.61
C ALA A 48 -10.25 5.66 25.68
N LEU A 49 -9.80 4.47 25.28
CA LEU A 49 -10.55 3.21 25.34
C LEU A 49 -10.08 2.29 26.48
N THR A 50 -9.19 2.76 27.38
CA THR A 50 -8.57 1.94 28.44
C THR A 50 -7.79 0.73 27.90
N LEU A 51 -7.23 0.86 26.69
CA LEU A 51 -6.39 -0.14 26.04
C LEU A 51 -4.94 0.34 25.97
N LYS A 52 -4.02 -0.62 25.87
CA LYS A 52 -2.60 -0.39 25.60
C LYS A 52 -2.20 -1.03 24.28
N TRP A 53 -1.04 -0.62 23.75
CA TRP A 53 -0.53 -1.15 22.49
C TRP A 53 -0.28 -2.67 22.55
N GLU A 54 0.22 -3.14 23.68
CA GLU A 54 0.48 -4.55 23.97
C GLU A 54 -0.78 -5.40 24.17
N ASP A 55 -1.94 -4.78 24.38
CA ASP A 55 -3.22 -5.51 24.48
C ASP A 55 -3.71 -5.98 23.10
N LEU A 56 -3.16 -5.42 22.02
CA LEU A 56 -3.54 -5.71 20.64
C LEU A 56 -2.68 -6.85 20.05
N SER A 57 -3.32 -7.71 19.25
CA SER A 57 -2.60 -8.66 18.40
C SER A 57 -1.76 -7.94 17.34
N SER A 58 -0.74 -8.60 16.78
CA SER A 58 0.07 -8.05 15.68
C SER A 58 -0.79 -7.60 14.48
N LEU A 59 -1.91 -8.28 14.21
CA LEU A 59 -2.83 -7.91 13.13
C LEU A 59 -3.68 -6.69 13.51
N ALA A 60 -4.18 -6.62 14.74
CA ALA A 60 -4.90 -5.45 15.24
C ALA A 60 -4.01 -4.20 15.29
N GLN A 61 -2.74 -4.36 15.67
CA GLN A 61 -1.72 -3.31 15.60
C GLN A 61 -1.55 -2.77 14.17
N ARG A 62 -1.40 -3.66 13.18
CA ARG A 62 -1.27 -3.29 11.76
C ARG A 62 -2.54 -2.61 11.23
N ALA A 63 -3.71 -3.11 11.63
CA ALA A 63 -5.00 -2.51 11.27
C ALA A 63 -5.13 -1.10 11.82
N LEU A 64 -4.77 -0.88 13.10
CA LEU A 64 -4.85 0.43 13.72
C LEU A 64 -3.86 1.43 13.10
N LEU A 65 -2.63 1.00 12.79
CA LEU A 65 -1.67 1.84 12.08
C LEU A 65 -2.20 2.23 10.70
N TRP A 66 -2.73 1.28 9.92
CA TRP A 66 -3.30 1.57 8.62
C TRP A 66 -4.50 2.50 8.69
N ASP A 67 -5.46 2.24 9.58
CA ASP A 67 -6.66 3.07 9.81
C ASP A 67 -6.28 4.52 10.14
N MET A 68 -5.24 4.68 10.95
CA MET A 68 -4.73 6.00 11.36
C MET A 68 -3.72 6.61 10.37
N GLY A 69 -3.46 5.96 9.24
CA GLY A 69 -2.60 6.48 8.18
C GLY A 69 -1.10 6.37 8.44
N PHE A 70 -0.65 5.47 9.32
CA PHE A 70 0.77 5.24 9.58
C PHE A 70 1.32 4.10 8.73
N VAL A 71 2.36 4.40 7.96
CA VAL A 71 3.03 3.46 7.04
C VAL A 71 4.54 3.47 7.27
N ARG A 72 5.22 2.32 7.13
CA ARG A 72 6.68 2.25 7.33
C ARG A 72 7.44 2.94 6.21
N LEU A 73 8.57 3.58 6.53
CA LEU A 73 9.51 4.08 5.52
C LEU A 73 10.35 2.96 4.90
N ASN A 74 10.66 3.06 3.60
CA ASN A 74 11.62 2.18 2.94
C ASN A 74 13.08 2.63 3.15
N ASP A 75 13.54 2.74 4.38
CA ASP A 75 14.91 3.16 4.72
C ASP A 75 15.69 2.09 5.50
N GLY A 76 15.05 0.97 5.82
CA GLY A 76 15.60 -0.10 6.66
C GLY A 76 15.35 0.09 8.16
N SER A 77 14.75 1.20 8.57
CA SER A 77 14.34 1.47 9.95
C SER A 77 12.92 0.93 10.23
N THR A 78 12.47 1.12 11.47
CA THR A 78 11.07 0.88 11.89
C THR A 78 10.25 2.17 11.96
N THR A 79 10.74 3.27 11.36
CA THR A 79 10.08 4.57 11.39
C THR A 79 8.76 4.53 10.62
N LEU A 80 7.73 5.11 11.23
CA LEU A 80 6.41 5.30 10.64
C LEU A 80 6.25 6.73 10.14
N GLN A 81 5.54 6.88 9.02
CA GLN A 81 5.22 8.15 8.40
C GLN A 81 3.72 8.26 8.21
N GLN A 82 3.18 9.45 8.46
CA GLN A 82 1.80 9.78 8.21
C GLN A 82 1.56 9.88 6.69
N VAL A 83 0.59 9.11 6.21
CA VAL A 83 -0.09 9.22 4.93
C VAL A 83 -1.34 10.06 5.13
N TYR A 84 -1.53 11.01 4.23
CA TYR A 84 -2.67 11.91 4.20
C TYR A 84 -3.55 11.56 3.01
N THR A 85 -4.86 11.53 3.23
CA THR A 85 -5.83 11.22 2.19
C THR A 85 -6.37 12.51 1.58
N ARG A 86 -6.96 12.44 0.38
CA ARG A 86 -7.64 13.59 -0.22
C ARG A 86 -8.76 14.09 0.68
N CYS A 87 -8.80 15.39 0.93
CA CYS A 87 -9.91 16.02 1.63
C CYS A 87 -11.16 16.04 0.74
N SER A 88 -12.32 15.77 1.34
CA SER A 88 -13.61 16.08 0.72
C SER A 88 -13.76 17.60 0.63
N LEU A 89 -13.89 18.13 -0.58
CA LEU A 89 -14.15 19.55 -0.82
C LEU A 89 -15.65 19.84 -0.65
N GLY A 90 -16.00 20.97 -0.03
CA GLY A 90 -17.38 21.45 0.07
C GLY A 90 -18.06 21.31 1.44
N THR A 91 -17.37 20.81 2.45
CA THR A 91 -17.82 20.88 3.86
C THR A 91 -17.12 22.03 4.59
N SER A 92 -17.78 22.60 5.60
CA SER A 92 -17.20 23.63 6.49
C SER A 92 -16.01 23.12 7.32
N THR A 93 -15.77 21.82 7.30
CA THR A 93 -14.67 21.13 7.99
C THR A 93 -14.14 20.07 7.03
N PRO A 94 -13.06 20.35 6.27
CA PRO A 94 -12.49 19.39 5.34
C PRO A 94 -12.08 18.13 6.11
N ALA A 95 -12.68 16.99 5.76
CA ALA A 95 -12.31 15.69 6.28
C ALA A 95 -11.59 14.90 5.19
N GLY A 96 -10.49 14.25 5.54
CA GLY A 96 -9.83 13.29 4.66
C GLY A 96 -10.73 12.10 4.35
N ALA A 97 -10.59 11.52 3.16
CA ALA A 97 -11.17 10.21 2.86
C ALA A 97 -10.62 9.13 3.81
N THR A 98 -11.33 8.01 3.90
CA THR A 98 -10.88 6.83 4.66
C THR A 98 -9.67 6.18 3.98
N MET A 99 -8.83 5.50 4.77
CA MET A 99 -7.65 4.77 4.26
C MET A 99 -8.03 3.54 3.42
N GLU A 100 -9.30 3.12 3.41
CA GLU A 100 -9.78 1.95 2.65
C GLU A 100 -9.88 2.17 1.13
N ASN A 101 -9.87 3.44 0.69
CA ASN A 101 -10.14 3.87 -0.69
C ASN A 101 -8.95 4.59 -1.34
N LEU A 102 -7.72 4.13 -1.06
CA LEU A 102 -6.51 4.76 -1.61
C LEU A 102 -6.02 4.15 -2.91
N MET A 103 -6.43 2.92 -3.23
CA MET A 103 -6.00 2.28 -4.46
C MET A 103 -6.45 3.08 -5.68
N VAL A 104 -5.52 3.39 -6.57
CA VAL A 104 -5.83 3.95 -7.87
C VAL A 104 -6.39 2.82 -8.73
N SER A 105 -7.60 2.96 -9.26
CA SER A 105 -8.18 1.93 -10.14
C SER A 105 -7.33 1.77 -11.41
N LYS A 106 -7.37 0.59 -12.02
CA LYS A 106 -6.69 0.33 -13.29
C LYS A 106 -7.06 1.35 -14.37
N ASP A 107 -8.34 1.72 -14.43
CA ASP A 107 -8.82 2.67 -15.43
C ASP A 107 -8.27 4.08 -15.17
N ALA A 108 -8.22 4.52 -13.91
CA ALA A 108 -7.61 5.80 -13.53
C ALA A 108 -6.09 5.81 -13.82
N PHE A 109 -5.40 4.70 -13.57
CA PHE A 109 -3.99 4.53 -13.91
C PHE A 109 -3.76 4.59 -15.43
N LEU A 110 -4.53 3.85 -16.22
CA LEU A 110 -4.40 3.88 -17.69
C LEU A 110 -4.75 5.26 -18.28
N ALA A 111 -5.60 6.04 -17.61
CA ALA A 111 -5.95 7.39 -18.02
C ALA A 111 -4.86 8.44 -17.77
N THR A 112 -3.78 8.12 -17.03
CA THR A 112 -2.73 9.12 -16.72
C THR A 112 -1.93 9.54 -17.95
N ASP A 113 -1.77 8.66 -18.94
CA ASP A 113 -1.04 8.95 -20.18
C ASP A 113 -1.42 7.96 -21.27
N GLN A 114 -1.48 8.39 -22.54
CA GLN A 114 -1.79 7.52 -23.68
C GLN A 114 -0.80 6.36 -23.87
N SER A 115 0.44 6.53 -23.42
CA SER A 115 1.49 5.51 -23.45
C SER A 115 1.45 4.54 -22.26
N THR A 116 0.57 4.79 -21.27
CA THR A 116 0.47 3.95 -20.07
C THR A 116 -0.07 2.57 -20.43
N THR A 117 0.64 1.53 -20.02
CA THR A 117 0.24 0.14 -20.25
C THR A 117 0.44 -0.72 -19.00
N VAL A 118 -0.24 -1.85 -18.96
CA VAL A 118 -0.16 -2.84 -17.88
C VAL A 118 0.30 -4.20 -18.39
N ILE A 119 0.97 -4.97 -17.53
CA ILE A 119 1.33 -6.37 -17.77
C ILE A 119 0.44 -7.27 -16.91
N LYS A 120 0.00 -8.39 -17.49
CA LYS A 120 -0.78 -9.41 -16.77
C LYS A 120 0.15 -10.34 -16.01
N CYS A 121 -0.12 -10.49 -14.72
CA CYS A 121 0.62 -11.36 -13.82
C CYS A 121 -0.31 -12.39 -13.17
N SER A 122 0.29 -13.45 -12.63
CA SER A 122 -0.42 -14.53 -11.94
C SER A 122 0.20 -14.82 -10.58
N SER A 123 -0.63 -15.05 -9.57
CA SER A 123 -0.23 -15.52 -8.25
C SER A 123 -1.07 -16.75 -7.90
N GLY A 124 -0.49 -17.95 -8.07
CA GLY A 124 -1.27 -19.18 -8.08
C GLY A 124 -2.34 -19.15 -9.18
N SER A 125 -3.61 -19.29 -8.80
CA SER A 125 -4.76 -19.18 -9.72
C SER A 125 -5.30 -17.77 -9.89
N ALA A 126 -4.83 -16.79 -9.11
CA ALA A 126 -5.29 -15.41 -9.19
C ALA A 126 -4.56 -14.66 -10.32
N LEU A 127 -5.30 -13.88 -11.09
CA LEU A 127 -4.77 -12.96 -12.10
C LEU A 127 -4.88 -11.53 -11.58
N TYR A 128 -3.83 -10.75 -11.81
CA TYR A 128 -3.77 -9.34 -11.46
C TYR A 128 -2.91 -8.61 -12.51
N VAL A 129 -2.93 -7.28 -12.49
CA VAL A 129 -2.08 -6.49 -13.38
C VAL A 129 -1.12 -5.59 -12.62
N ARG A 130 0.05 -5.35 -13.22
CA ARG A 130 1.06 -4.41 -12.74
C ARG A 130 1.37 -3.38 -13.83
N GLN A 131 1.98 -2.26 -13.44
CA GLN A 131 2.57 -1.32 -14.39
C GLN A 131 3.51 -2.04 -15.37
N ASN A 132 3.30 -1.81 -16.67
CA ASN A 132 4.26 -2.15 -17.70
C ASN A 132 5.05 -0.92 -18.15
N ILE A 133 4.34 0.10 -18.64
CA ILE A 133 4.92 1.39 -19.05
C ILE A 133 4.07 2.48 -18.41
N SER A 134 4.70 3.50 -17.83
CA SER A 134 4.03 4.72 -17.36
C SER A 134 5.04 5.85 -17.18
N ASN A 135 4.55 7.10 -17.25
CA ASN A 135 5.34 8.28 -16.94
C ASN A 135 4.95 8.82 -15.55
N GLY A 136 5.91 8.89 -14.63
CA GLY A 136 5.67 9.36 -13.27
C GLY A 136 5.24 10.83 -13.17
N VAL A 137 5.51 11.64 -14.21
CA VAL A 137 5.12 13.05 -14.27
C VAL A 137 3.59 13.22 -14.24
N ASN A 138 2.85 12.25 -14.78
CA ASN A 138 1.40 12.35 -14.91
C ASN A 138 0.64 11.49 -13.87
N LEU A 139 1.34 10.89 -12.89
CA LEU A 139 0.68 10.04 -11.89
C LEU A 139 0.07 10.83 -10.72
N ASP A 140 0.48 12.08 -10.53
CA ASP A 140 0.00 12.94 -9.44
C ASP A 140 -1.51 13.22 -9.52
N VAL A 141 -2.05 13.40 -10.74
CA VAL A 141 -3.49 13.65 -10.95
C VAL A 141 -4.37 12.48 -10.51
N ALA A 142 -3.83 11.25 -10.55
CA ALA A 142 -4.52 10.04 -10.14
C ALA A 142 -4.30 9.68 -8.65
N ALA A 143 -3.37 10.33 -7.96
CA ALA A 143 -3.03 9.99 -6.59
C ALA A 143 -4.19 10.28 -5.62
N ASN A 144 -4.48 9.30 -4.76
CA ASN A 144 -5.51 9.39 -3.72
C ASN A 144 -4.96 9.76 -2.34
N CYS A 145 -3.64 9.73 -2.17
CA CYS A 145 -2.96 10.06 -0.94
C CYS A 145 -1.64 10.80 -1.20
N ALA A 146 -1.15 11.47 -0.17
CA ALA A 146 0.13 12.16 -0.15
C ALA A 146 0.89 11.85 1.15
N VAL A 147 2.19 12.04 1.12
CA VAL A 147 3.06 12.00 2.30
C VAL A 147 3.84 13.30 2.37
N ALA A 148 4.20 13.72 3.59
CA ALA A 148 5.12 14.84 3.74
C ALA A 148 6.47 14.48 3.07
N PRO A 149 7.19 15.45 2.51
CA PRO A 149 8.53 15.21 2.00
C PRO A 149 9.44 14.80 3.15
N THR A 150 9.78 13.52 3.24
CA THR A 150 10.71 13.00 4.24
C THR A 150 11.87 12.27 3.57
N ASN A 151 13.09 12.61 3.96
CA ASN A 151 14.29 11.80 3.75
C ASN A 151 14.30 10.68 4.83
N PRO A 152 14.61 9.40 4.54
CA PRO A 152 15.31 8.89 3.36
C PRO A 152 14.70 7.56 2.85
N SER A 153 13.51 7.54 2.24
CA SER A 153 13.10 6.31 1.54
C SER A 153 13.99 6.08 0.33
N LYS A 154 14.53 4.86 0.21
CA LYS A 154 15.40 4.47 -0.90
C LYS A 154 14.62 4.57 -2.22
N SER A 155 15.28 5.15 -3.23
CA SER A 155 14.73 5.18 -4.58
C SER A 155 14.45 3.76 -5.05
N SER A 156 13.25 3.52 -5.55
CA SER A 156 12.80 2.23 -6.02
C SER A 156 12.68 2.22 -7.53
N HIS A 157 13.18 1.16 -8.16
CA HIS A 157 12.91 0.80 -9.55
C HIS A 157 11.75 -0.19 -9.67
N SER A 158 10.94 -0.35 -8.61
CA SER A 158 9.73 -1.15 -8.63
C SER A 158 8.59 -0.48 -9.41
N SER A 159 7.50 -1.22 -9.62
CA SER A 159 6.25 -0.66 -10.16
C SER A 159 5.72 0.46 -9.25
N MET A 160 5.35 1.61 -9.80
CA MET A 160 4.64 2.69 -9.09
C MET A 160 3.15 2.36 -8.87
N TRP A 161 2.63 1.38 -9.61
CA TRP A 161 1.25 0.92 -9.54
C TRP A 161 1.15 -0.59 -9.80
N ALA A 162 0.33 -1.28 -9.01
CA ALA A 162 -0.03 -2.68 -9.19
C ALA A 162 -1.33 -3.00 -8.46
N GLN A 163 -2.17 -3.85 -9.05
CA GLN A 163 -3.25 -4.53 -8.33
C GLN A 163 -2.69 -5.51 -7.30
N ASP A 164 -3.50 -5.83 -6.31
CA ASP A 164 -3.14 -6.81 -5.29
C ASP A 164 -2.95 -8.22 -5.88
N GLY A 165 -1.72 -8.72 -5.84
CA GLY A 165 -1.35 -10.07 -6.26
C GLY A 165 -1.11 -11.04 -5.10
N LEU A 166 -1.41 -10.64 -3.85
CA LEU A 166 -1.07 -11.41 -2.67
C LEU A 166 -2.03 -12.60 -2.46
N PRO A 167 -1.50 -13.77 -2.02
CA PRO A 167 -2.33 -14.86 -1.53
C PRO A 167 -3.26 -14.43 -0.38
N PRO A 168 -4.43 -15.06 -0.20
CA PRO A 168 -5.36 -14.73 0.89
C PRO A 168 -4.80 -14.92 2.30
N THR A 169 -3.75 -15.73 2.46
CA THR A 169 -3.06 -16.01 3.73
C THR A 169 -1.95 -15.02 4.04
N ASP A 170 -1.59 -14.18 3.07
CA ASP A 170 -0.45 -13.28 3.22
C ASP A 170 -0.89 -11.98 3.89
N VAL A 171 -0.07 -11.54 4.85
CA VAL A 171 -0.28 -10.34 5.64
C VAL A 171 0.36 -9.15 4.90
N PRO A 172 -0.44 -8.22 4.36
CA PRO A 172 0.10 -7.01 3.73
C PRO A 172 1.01 -6.24 4.67
N PHE A 173 2.09 -5.69 4.12
CA PHE A 173 3.01 -4.86 4.87
C PHE A 173 3.17 -3.48 4.19
N PRO A 174 2.39 -2.46 4.58
CA PRO A 174 2.46 -1.13 3.97
C PRO A 174 3.83 -0.47 4.16
N VAL A 175 4.47 -0.08 3.05
CA VAL A 175 5.76 0.62 2.99
C VAL A 175 5.70 1.75 1.97
N ILE A 176 6.20 2.93 2.33
CA ILE A 176 6.36 4.04 1.40
C ILE A 176 7.61 3.80 0.54
N MET A 177 7.39 3.63 -0.75
CA MET A 177 8.42 3.57 -1.78
C MET A 177 8.54 4.93 -2.47
N ARG A 178 9.78 5.35 -2.72
CA ARG A 178 10.09 6.59 -3.43
C ARG A 178 10.48 6.27 -4.86
N HIS A 179 9.79 6.86 -5.81
CA HIS A 179 10.08 6.76 -7.23
C HIS A 179 10.54 8.12 -7.72
N GLN A 180 11.80 8.20 -8.10
CA GLN A 180 12.39 9.41 -8.66
C GLN A 180 13.02 9.10 -10.00
N TRP A 181 12.93 10.06 -10.91
CA TRP A 181 13.66 10.03 -12.16
C TRP A 181 14.20 11.43 -12.43
N ASN A 182 15.53 11.53 -12.46
CA ASN A 182 16.24 12.74 -12.87
C ASN A 182 16.57 12.57 -14.35
N SER A 183 15.68 13.02 -15.23
CA SER A 183 15.87 12.86 -16.66
C SER A 183 16.84 13.91 -17.22
N THR A 184 17.63 13.51 -18.23
CA THR A 184 18.31 14.43 -19.15
C THR A 184 17.45 14.80 -20.36
N ASP A 185 16.41 14.01 -20.65
CA ASP A 185 15.65 14.04 -21.91
C ASP A 185 14.15 14.35 -21.70
N GLY A 186 13.77 14.82 -20.51
CA GLY A 186 12.40 15.12 -20.14
C GLY A 186 12.27 15.77 -18.75
N PRO A 187 11.06 16.11 -18.31
CA PRO A 187 10.87 16.65 -16.96
C PRO A 187 11.17 15.58 -15.90
N PRO A 188 11.89 15.94 -14.82
CA PRO A 188 12.10 15.02 -13.71
C PRO A 188 10.77 14.78 -12.96
N PHE A 189 10.67 13.67 -12.26
CA PHE A 189 9.53 13.40 -11.36
C PHE A 189 9.97 12.83 -10.03
N LEU A 190 9.12 13.05 -9.02
CA LEU A 190 9.19 12.43 -7.70
C LEU A 190 7.77 12.05 -7.29
N ILE A 191 7.52 10.74 -7.20
CA ILE A 191 6.26 10.16 -6.75
C ILE A 191 6.54 9.20 -5.61
N PHE A 192 5.61 9.13 -4.65
CA PHE A 192 5.63 8.12 -3.61
C PHE A 192 4.47 7.17 -3.82
N ALA A 193 4.71 5.89 -3.56
CA ALA A 193 3.69 4.85 -3.61
C ALA A 193 3.70 4.06 -2.30
N VAL A 194 2.53 3.62 -1.85
CA VAL A 194 2.44 2.65 -0.75
C VAL A 194 2.44 1.26 -1.36
N HIS A 195 3.47 0.48 -1.04
CA HIS A 195 3.61 -0.91 -1.43
C HIS A 195 3.20 -1.81 -0.27
N THR A 196 2.67 -2.99 -0.57
CA THR A 196 2.13 -3.88 0.46
C THR A 196 2.71 -5.28 0.48
N VAL A 197 3.88 -5.48 -0.14
CA VAL A 197 4.60 -6.76 -0.16
C VAL A 197 4.92 -7.22 1.26
N PRO A 198 4.47 -8.43 1.66
CA PRO A 198 4.75 -8.99 2.99
C PRO A 198 6.24 -9.05 3.33
N GLU A 199 6.57 -8.91 4.63
CA GLU A 199 7.96 -8.89 5.12
C GLU A 199 8.73 -10.20 4.85
N LYS A 200 8.03 -11.30 4.55
CA LYS A 200 8.66 -12.61 4.24
C LYS A 200 9.30 -12.67 2.85
N TYR A 201 9.10 -11.67 2.01
CA TYR A 201 9.66 -11.60 0.67
C TYR A 201 10.84 -10.64 0.61
N ASP A 202 11.86 -11.00 -0.21
CA ASP A 202 13.15 -10.31 -0.30
C ASP A 202 13.10 -8.95 -1.04
N GLY A 203 11.92 -8.33 -1.11
CA GLY A 203 11.71 -6.99 -1.68
C GLY A 203 10.73 -6.98 -2.84
N GLU A 204 10.67 -5.81 -3.49
CA GLU A 204 9.76 -5.54 -4.60
C GLU A 204 10.37 -5.85 -5.96
N TRP A 205 9.50 -6.12 -6.94
CA TRP A 205 9.91 -6.46 -8.30
C TRP A 205 10.01 -5.21 -9.18
N PRO A 206 10.96 -5.20 -10.14
CA PRO A 206 11.07 -4.12 -11.12
C PRO A 206 9.75 -3.84 -11.85
N TRP A 207 9.53 -2.60 -12.23
CA TRP A 207 8.45 -2.25 -13.18
C TRP A 207 8.58 -3.06 -14.48
N GLY A 208 7.46 -3.30 -15.18
CA GLY A 208 7.48 -4.08 -16.42
C GLY A 208 7.68 -5.59 -16.24
N THR A 209 7.73 -6.08 -15.00
CA THR A 209 7.94 -7.50 -14.71
C THR A 209 6.88 -8.06 -13.77
N CYS A 210 6.67 -9.37 -13.85
CA CYS A 210 5.86 -10.10 -12.87
C CYS A 210 6.78 -10.77 -11.83
N PRO A 211 6.35 -10.83 -10.56
CA PRO A 211 6.98 -11.63 -9.53
C PRO A 211 7.20 -13.09 -9.97
N THR A 212 8.44 -13.57 -9.89
CA THR A 212 8.83 -14.95 -10.29
C THR A 212 8.74 -15.96 -9.14
N LYS A 213 8.74 -15.46 -7.91
CA LYS A 213 8.30 -16.16 -6.70
C LYS A 213 7.05 -15.43 -6.23
N GLN A 214 6.13 -16.11 -5.53
CA GLN A 214 4.94 -15.44 -4.98
C GLN A 214 5.35 -14.11 -4.32
N PRO A 215 4.65 -13.01 -4.61
CA PRO A 215 4.90 -11.73 -3.98
C PRO A 215 4.29 -11.62 -2.60
#